data_AF-A0A345EIC9-F1
#
_entry.id   AF-A0A345EIC9-F1
#
_cell.length_a   1.000
_cell.length_b   1.000
_cell.length_c   1.000
_cell.angle_alpha   90.00
_cell.angle_beta   90.00
_cell.angle_gamma   90.00
#
_symmetry.space_group_name_H-M   'P 1'
#
loop_
_entity.id
_entity.type
_entity.pdbx_description
1 polymer ?
#
loop_
_entity_poly.entity_id
_entity_poly.type
_entity_poly.pdbx_seq_one_letter_code
_entity_poly.pdbx_strand_id
1 'polypeptide(L)'
;MCPDASDFPRRYDQYRDSSGSWTFDIAEYEDDLEPLIPGSTSSDSTPEEAYQMAVYLEGFIERQQRTSNWSDEALDRFEAFESTLEVEAVATALREIAEDNGS
;
A
#
# COMPACT_ATOMS: atom_id res chain seq x y z
N MET A 1 24.28 -7.64 25.00
CA MET A 1 23.38 -8.14 23.95
C MET A 1 22.88 -6.94 23.18
N CYS A 2 23.22 -6.79 21.90
CA CYS A 2 22.48 -5.88 21.03
C CYS A 2 21.09 -6.47 20.86
N PRO A 3 20.00 -5.68 20.85
CA PRO A 3 18.71 -6.20 20.43
C PRO A 3 18.89 -6.76 19.02
N ASP A 4 18.45 -8.00 18.83
CA ASP A 4 18.37 -8.62 17.52
C ASP A 4 17.52 -7.70 16.63
N ALA A 5 18.02 -7.32 15.46
CA ALA A 5 17.33 -6.40 14.56
C ALA A 5 15.98 -6.96 14.02
N SER A 6 15.62 -8.17 14.44
CA SER A 6 14.40 -8.89 14.05
C SER A 6 13.18 -8.62 14.96
N ASP A 7 13.31 -7.82 16.03
CA ASP A 7 12.24 -7.61 17.03
C ASP A 7 11.54 -6.24 16.90
N PHE A 8 11.71 -5.54 15.78
CA PHE A 8 10.70 -4.55 15.41
C PHE A 8 9.49 -5.34 14.93
N PRO A 9 8.29 -5.19 15.54
CA PRO A 9 7.09 -5.65 14.85
C PRO A 9 7.15 -4.99 13.47
N ARG A 10 7.21 -5.81 12.41
CA ARG A 10 7.16 -5.28 11.06
C ARG A 10 5.86 -4.51 11.05
N ARG A 11 5.92 -3.21 10.77
CA ARG A 11 4.82 -2.25 10.97
C ARG A 11 3.47 -2.74 10.44
N TYR A 12 3.50 -3.67 9.49
CA TYR A 12 2.37 -4.27 8.78
C TYR A 12 2.16 -5.77 9.09
N ASP A 13 2.68 -6.31 10.19
CA ASP A 13 2.54 -7.74 10.56
C ASP A 13 1.06 -8.18 10.62
N GLN A 14 0.15 -7.28 10.99
CA GLN A 14 -1.29 -7.58 10.99
C GLN A 14 -1.88 -7.82 9.59
N TYR A 15 -1.18 -7.37 8.55
CA TYR A 15 -1.55 -7.56 7.14
C TYR A 15 -0.70 -8.65 6.46
N ARG A 16 0.06 -9.43 7.24
CA ARG A 16 0.89 -10.53 6.76
C ARG A 16 0.45 -11.84 7.39
N ASP A 17 0.36 -12.88 6.58
CA ASP A 17 0.11 -14.23 7.07
C ASP A 17 1.39 -14.88 7.63
N SER A 18 1.27 -16.10 8.15
CA SER A 18 2.40 -16.87 8.71
C SER A 18 3.51 -17.19 7.69
N SER A 19 3.23 -17.06 6.40
CA SER A 19 4.19 -17.25 5.31
C SER A 19 4.84 -15.94 4.88
N GLY A 20 4.38 -14.80 5.40
CA GLY A 20 4.83 -13.46 5.00
C GLY A 20 4.15 -12.94 3.74
N SER A 21 3.07 -13.57 3.28
CA SER A 21 2.24 -13.06 2.18
C SER A 21 1.24 -12.03 2.70
N TRP A 22 0.85 -11.08 1.86
CA TRP A 22 -0.19 -10.10 2.19
C TRP A 22 -1.53 -10.80 2.37
N THR A 23 -2.31 -10.39 3.38
CA THR A 23 -3.60 -11.01 3.72
C THR A 23 -4.78 -10.41 2.96
N PHE A 24 -4.58 -9.28 2.28
CA PHE A 24 -5.56 -8.59 1.45
C PHE A 24 -5.26 -8.83 -0.03
N ASP A 25 -6.27 -8.66 -0.88
CA ASP A 25 -6.11 -8.69 -2.33
C ASP A 25 -6.05 -7.25 -2.88
N ILE A 26 -5.08 -6.96 -3.75
CA ILE A 26 -4.92 -5.60 -4.31
C ILE A 26 -6.12 -5.24 -5.20
N ALA A 27 -6.78 -6.24 -5.81
CA ALA A 27 -7.98 -6.03 -6.59
C ALA A 27 -9.14 -5.43 -5.76
N GLU A 28 -9.13 -5.59 -4.43
CA GLU A 28 -10.13 -4.97 -3.54
C GLU A 28 -10.02 -3.45 -3.48
N TYR A 29 -8.84 -2.89 -3.85
CA TYR A 29 -8.57 -1.46 -3.86
C TYR A 29 -8.61 -0.86 -5.27
N GLU A 30 -8.90 -1.67 -6.30
CA GLU A 30 -8.85 -1.24 -7.70
C GLU A 30 -9.86 -0.12 -7.99
N ASP A 31 -11.09 -0.19 -7.48
CA ASP A 31 -12.09 0.88 -7.67
C ASP A 31 -11.60 2.25 -7.14
N ASP A 32 -10.83 2.24 -6.05
CA ASP A 32 -10.25 3.45 -5.45
C ASP A 32 -9.00 3.94 -6.19
N LEU A 33 -8.21 3.02 -6.77
CA LEU A 33 -6.90 3.29 -7.35
C LEU A 33 -6.92 3.48 -8.88
N GLU A 34 -7.78 2.76 -9.61
CA GLU A 34 -7.93 2.80 -11.07
C GLU A 34 -8.25 4.21 -11.58
N PRO A 35 -9.17 4.99 -10.98
CA PRO A 35 -9.46 6.35 -11.45
C PRO A 35 -8.26 7.31 -11.33
N LEU A 36 -7.24 6.92 -10.57
CA LEU A 36 -6.04 7.72 -10.30
C LEU A 36 -4.93 7.44 -11.31
N ILE A 37 -5.05 6.36 -12.10
CA ILE A 37 -4.05 5.94 -13.06
C ILE A 37 -4.65 5.92 -14.46
N PRO A 38 -4.23 6.82 -15.35
CA PRO A 38 -4.75 6.85 -16.71
C PRO A 38 -4.33 5.60 -17.49
N GLY A 39 -5.30 4.71 -17.75
CA GLY A 39 -5.12 3.55 -18.63
C GLY A 39 -5.04 2.19 -17.93
N SER A 40 -5.11 2.15 -16.59
CA SER A 40 -5.31 0.91 -15.86
C SER A 40 -6.69 0.36 -16.17
N THR A 41 -6.74 -0.88 -16.64
CA THR A 41 -7.98 -1.54 -17.11
C THR A 41 -7.98 -3.04 -16.80
N SER A 42 -7.12 -3.50 -15.89
CA SER A 42 -6.96 -4.94 -15.64
C SER A 42 -6.64 -5.23 -14.19
N SER A 43 -7.41 -6.18 -13.65
CA SER A 43 -7.32 -6.73 -12.29
C SER A 43 -6.03 -7.51 -11.99
N ASP A 44 -5.20 -7.75 -13.00
CA ASP A 44 -3.80 -8.17 -12.85
C ASP A 44 -2.92 -6.95 -13.06
N SER A 45 -2.66 -6.22 -11.97
CA SER A 45 -1.79 -5.04 -12.00
C SER A 45 -0.41 -5.43 -12.51
N THR A 46 -0.02 -4.92 -13.69
CA THR A 46 1.34 -5.09 -14.17
C THR A 46 2.33 -4.40 -13.21
N PRO A 47 3.63 -4.78 -13.21
CA PRO A 47 4.62 -4.12 -12.36
C PRO A 47 4.69 -2.59 -12.55
N GLU A 48 4.43 -2.11 -13.78
CA GLU A 48 4.36 -0.68 -14.07
C GLU A 48 3.12 -0.02 -13.43
N GLU A 49 1.96 -0.66 -13.51
CA GLU A 49 0.74 -0.18 -12.85
C GLU A 49 0.88 -0.21 -11.33
N ALA A 50 1.44 -1.29 -10.78
CA ALA A 50 1.73 -1.40 -9.35
C ALA A 50 2.68 -0.29 -8.88
N TYR A 51 3.72 0.02 -9.67
CA TYR A 51 4.61 1.15 -9.38
C TYR A 51 3.86 2.49 -9.38
N GLN A 52 3.00 2.72 -10.37
CA GLN A 52 2.22 3.96 -10.46
C GLN A 52 1.24 4.11 -9.28
N MET A 53 0.56 3.03 -8.87
CA MET A 53 -0.30 3.01 -7.68
C MET A 53 0.49 3.28 -6.41
N ALA A 54 1.65 2.62 -6.24
CA ALA A 54 2.52 2.83 -5.09
C ALA A 54 2.96 4.30 -4.97
N VAL A 55 3.47 4.89 -6.06
CA VAL A 55 3.91 6.30 -6.09
C VAL A 55 2.76 7.25 -5.76
N TYR A 56 1.55 6.96 -6.24
CA TYR A 56 0.38 7.76 -5.90
C TYR A 56 0.10 7.73 -4.40
N LEU A 57 -0.02 6.53 -3.82
CA LEU A 57 -0.33 6.35 -2.40
C LEU A 57 0.77 6.96 -1.52
N GLU A 58 2.04 6.72 -1.84
CA GLU A 58 3.19 7.34 -1.16
C GLU A 58 3.11 8.87 -1.17
N GLY A 59 2.78 9.47 -2.32
CA GLY A 59 2.63 10.92 -2.46
C GLY A 59 1.42 11.47 -1.70
N PHE A 60 0.33 10.70 -1.62
CA PHE A 60 -0.83 11.03 -0.80
C PHE A 60 -0.49 11.00 0.70
N ILE A 61 0.13 9.91 1.17
CA ILE A 61 0.60 9.75 2.55
C ILE A 61 1.54 10.91 2.92
N GLU A 62 2.56 11.19 2.11
CA GLU A 62 3.53 12.26 2.37
C GLU A 62 2.84 13.62 2.48
N ARG A 63 1.87 13.90 1.60
CA ARG A 63 1.13 15.16 1.62
C ARG A 63 0.32 15.33 2.90
N GLN A 64 -0.40 14.28 3.33
CA GLN A 64 -1.23 14.34 4.53
C GLN A 64 -0.40 14.40 5.82
N GLN A 65 0.74 13.70 5.85
CA GLN A 65 1.69 13.81 6.97
C GLN A 65 2.26 15.23 7.09
N ARG A 66 2.60 15.87 5.97
CA ARG A 66 3.08 17.27 5.96
C ARG A 66 2.03 18.28 6.44
N THR A 67 0.75 18.02 6.21
CA THR A 67 -0.35 18.87 6.68
C THR A 67 -0.83 18.50 8.10
N SER A 68 -0.20 17.53 8.77
CA SER A 68 -0.64 16.98 10.06
C SER A 68 -2.07 16.43 10.05
N ASN A 69 -2.57 16.05 8.88
CA ASN A 69 -3.89 15.46 8.67
C ASN A 69 -3.81 13.95 8.41
N TRP A 70 -2.72 13.27 8.80
CA TRP A 70 -2.62 11.82 8.65
C TRP A 70 -3.41 11.12 9.77
N SER A 71 -4.68 10.86 9.49
CA SER A 71 -5.63 10.12 10.32
C SER A 71 -6.61 9.37 9.43
N ASP A 72 -7.43 8.48 9.98
CA ASP A 72 -8.40 7.71 9.20
C ASP A 72 -9.45 8.61 8.51
N GLU A 73 -9.69 9.82 9.04
CA GLU A 73 -10.51 10.86 8.37
C GLU A 73 -9.91 11.34 7.04
N ALA A 74 -8.59 11.23 6.84
CA ALA A 74 -7.96 11.56 5.57
C ALA A 74 -8.41 10.62 4.44
N LEU A 75 -8.98 9.47 4.81
CA LEU A 75 -9.37 8.40 3.90
C LEU A 75 -10.81 8.54 3.41
N ASP A 76 -11.56 9.57 3.79
CA ASP A 76 -12.94 9.83 3.34
C ASP A 76 -13.15 9.78 1.81
N ARG A 77 -12.06 9.91 1.05
CA ARG A 77 -12.04 9.84 -0.42
C ARG A 77 -11.89 8.42 -0.98
N PHE A 78 -11.65 7.44 -0.13
CA PHE A 78 -11.42 6.05 -0.47
C PHE A 78 -12.51 5.20 0.21
N GLU A 79 -13.09 4.28 -0.54
CA GLU A 79 -14.17 3.41 -0.05
C GLU A 79 -13.64 2.07 0.51
N ALA A 80 -12.52 1.58 0.00
CA ALA A 80 -11.95 0.27 0.33
C ALA A 80 -11.03 0.28 1.56
N PHE A 81 -10.42 1.42 1.89
CA PHE A 81 -9.46 1.51 2.99
C PHE A 81 -10.15 1.77 4.34
N GLU A 82 -9.86 0.92 5.33
CA GLU A 82 -10.40 1.01 6.68
C GLU A 82 -9.49 1.78 7.64
N SER A 83 -8.18 1.91 7.32
CA SER A 83 -7.23 2.63 8.17
C SER A 83 -6.02 3.19 7.45
N THR A 84 -5.41 4.21 8.03
CA THR A 84 -4.13 4.78 7.53
C THR A 84 -3.01 3.76 7.46
N LEU A 85 -3.00 2.79 8.39
CA LEU A 85 -2.02 1.70 8.39
C LEU A 85 -2.22 0.72 7.24
N GLU A 86 -3.47 0.49 6.83
CA GLU A 86 -3.80 -0.33 5.67
C GLU A 86 -3.33 0.34 4.37
N VAL A 87 -3.51 1.65 4.24
CA VAL A 87 -3.00 2.42 3.09
C VAL A 87 -1.48 2.30 2.98
N GLU A 88 -0.76 2.42 4.10
CA GLU A 88 0.70 2.22 4.15
C GLU A 88 1.08 0.78 3.75
N ALA A 89 0.29 -0.22 4.17
CA ALA A 89 0.50 -1.62 3.85
C ALA A 89 0.28 -1.90 2.35
N VAL A 90 -0.81 -1.40 1.76
CA VAL A 90 -1.09 -1.55 0.32
C VAL A 90 -0.04 -0.84 -0.52
N ALA A 91 0.38 0.37 -0.15
CA ALA A 91 1.49 1.07 -0.83
C ALA A 91 2.77 0.23 -0.82
N THR A 92 3.07 -0.43 0.31
CA THR A 92 4.22 -1.32 0.44
C THR A 92 4.05 -2.58 -0.41
N ALA A 93 2.86 -3.18 -0.46
CA ALA A 93 2.57 -4.37 -1.27
C ALA A 93 2.75 -4.11 -2.76
N LEU A 94 2.22 -2.98 -3.24
CA LEU A 94 2.38 -2.52 -4.62
C LEU A 94 3.85 -2.27 -4.97
N ARG A 95 4.64 -1.76 -4.01
CA ARG A 95 6.08 -1.58 -4.19
C ARG A 95 6.80 -2.92 -4.37
N GLU A 96 6.46 -3.92 -3.56
CA GLU A 96 7.02 -5.27 -3.68
C GLU A 96 6.71 -5.87 -5.06
N ILE A 97 5.47 -5.74 -5.56
CA ILE A 97 5.08 -6.23 -6.89
C ILE A 97 5.84 -5.53 -8.01
N ALA A 98 6.02 -4.21 -7.89
CA ALA A 98 6.80 -3.42 -8.84
C ALA A 98 8.28 -3.85 -8.89
N GLU A 99 8.84 -4.29 -7.75
CA GLU A 99 10.24 -4.67 -7.59
C GLU A 99 10.50 -6.16 -7.88
N ASP A 100 9.52 -7.04 -7.74
CA ASP A 100 9.64 -8.50 -7.94
C ASP A 100 9.92 -8.87 -9.42
N ASN A 101 9.63 -7.97 -10.37
CA ASN A 101 10.00 -8.13 -11.78
C ASN A 101 11.36 -7.51 -12.17
N GLY A 102 12.16 -7.09 -11.18
CA GLY A 102 13.51 -6.52 -11.33
C GLY A 102 14.66 -7.51 -11.12
N SER A 103 14.45 -8.83 -11.24
CA SER A 103 15.50 -9.87 -11.17
C SER A 103 15.74 -10.60 -12.49
#